data_AF-A0A8B6HDF0-F1
#
_entry.id   AF-A0A8B6HDF0-F1
#
_cell.length_a   1.000
_cell.length_b   1.000
_cell.length_c   1.000
_cell.angle_alpha   90.00
_cell.angle_beta   90.00
_cell.angle_gamma   90.00
#
_symmetry.space_group_name_H-M   'P 1'
#
loop_
_entity.id
_entity.type
_entity.pdbx_description
1 polymer ?
#
loop_
_entity_poly.entity_id
_entity_poly.type
_entity_poly.pdbx_seq_one_letter_code
_entity_poly.pdbx_strand_id
1 'polypeptide(L)'
;MYPSHLYIYLFVIYGSLLCGQSLTENENFTNELYRSKRNVDCGSSNTLKKYTFYPGHTACLTASSSADLASSGVTADEKTEIVNKHNALRSLTQATNMMKMSWDDETAYIAQKWAENCVTSHESPGLKRTIPGRFGLGQNLFWGSGKYTWSDAIQSWYDEISDFTFNGQNVFSKIGHYTQIVWADSIKLGCGYAQCNSARTHFYVCNYGPAGNIGDTSKPYKQGTPCQDCPGNCANKLCDCDKVCLNGGTLDLSACTCSCKSGYSGPDCSLNCATKTDPGYCGTQYPPSYCVTYSNVPSDCPHMCKICPNGGVAITGSSDGKGVINFDLTGTGSGITSSSTIETSEPVTVPSRSTSPGKTDISPSATAVTEKITPSTSESPGDEVSKSSSVLMCNILIWSSIAIATMLSIL
;
A
#
# COMPACT_ATOMS: atom_id res chain seq x y z
N MET A 1 27.54 28.68 -53.88
CA MET A 1 27.97 27.60 -52.96
C MET A 1 27.84 28.16 -51.54
N TYR A 2 27.03 27.50 -50.70
CA TYR A 2 26.55 27.87 -49.36
C TYR A 2 25.59 29.08 -49.30
N PRO A 3 24.31 28.86 -48.90
CA PRO A 3 23.99 28.86 -47.47
C PRO A 3 22.89 27.86 -47.04
N SER A 4 22.79 26.65 -47.61
CA SER A 4 21.80 25.65 -47.14
C SER A 4 22.14 25.04 -45.78
N HIS A 5 23.43 24.93 -45.44
CA HIS A 5 23.87 24.36 -44.16
C HIS A 5 23.67 25.29 -42.95
N LEU A 6 23.60 26.61 -43.15
CA LEU A 6 23.41 27.56 -42.05
C LEU A 6 21.97 27.53 -41.53
N TYR A 7 20.98 27.32 -42.41
CA TYR A 7 19.57 27.21 -42.04
C TYR A 7 19.27 25.94 -41.24
N ILE A 8 19.87 24.80 -41.61
CA ILE A 8 19.69 23.53 -40.86
C ILE A 8 20.26 23.67 -39.44
N TYR A 9 21.44 24.29 -39.30
CA TYR A 9 22.03 24.54 -37.98
C TYR A 9 21.17 25.48 -37.12
N LEU A 10 20.63 26.55 -37.70
CA LEU A 10 19.75 27.47 -37.00
C LEU A 10 18.46 26.78 -36.52
N PHE A 11 17.84 25.91 -37.34
CA PHE A 11 16.63 25.18 -36.95
C PHE A 11 16.87 24.11 -35.87
N VAL A 12 17.99 23.39 -35.92
CA VAL A 12 18.36 22.41 -34.87
C VAL A 12 18.67 23.11 -33.54
N ILE A 13 19.35 24.26 -33.58
CA ILE A 13 19.62 25.07 -32.39
C ILE A 13 18.30 25.63 -31.83
N TYR A 14 17.40 26.13 -32.68
CA TYR A 14 16.10 26.66 -32.24
C TYR A 14 15.20 25.57 -31.63
N GLY A 15 15.15 24.37 -32.24
CA GLY A 15 14.41 23.23 -31.70
C GLY A 15 14.98 22.71 -30.38
N SER A 16 16.31 22.72 -30.24
CA SER A 16 16.99 22.37 -28.99
C SER A 16 16.78 23.43 -27.90
N LEU A 17 16.76 24.72 -28.26
CA LEU A 17 16.44 25.81 -27.34
C LEU A 17 14.99 25.76 -26.87
N LEU A 18 14.04 25.54 -27.78
CA LEU A 18 12.61 25.44 -27.47
C LEU A 18 12.31 24.21 -26.61
N CYS A 19 12.97 23.07 -26.85
CA CYS A 19 12.83 21.89 -26.01
C CYS A 19 13.51 22.10 -24.64
N GLY A 20 14.69 22.73 -24.60
CA GLY A 20 15.35 23.11 -23.35
C GLY A 20 14.50 24.08 -22.52
N GLN A 21 13.87 25.07 -23.16
CA GLN A 21 12.93 25.99 -22.52
C GLN A 21 11.65 25.29 -22.06
N SER A 22 11.06 24.40 -22.87
CA SER A 22 9.84 23.66 -22.47
C SER A 22 10.08 22.67 -21.33
N LEU A 23 11.22 21.96 -21.31
CA LEU A 23 11.59 21.05 -20.22
C LEU A 23 11.92 21.82 -18.94
N THR A 24 12.66 22.93 -19.04
CA THR A 24 12.96 23.78 -17.88
C THR A 24 11.76 24.57 -17.40
N GLU A 25 10.84 24.99 -18.27
CA GLU A 25 9.56 25.58 -17.89
C GLU A 25 8.65 24.57 -17.21
N ASN A 26 8.62 23.30 -17.65
CA ASN A 26 7.83 22.26 -17.00
C ASN A 26 8.41 21.89 -15.61
N GLU A 27 9.73 21.78 -15.49
CA GLU A 27 10.43 21.60 -14.20
C GLU A 27 10.33 22.83 -13.29
N ASN A 28 10.41 24.05 -13.83
CA ASN A 28 10.26 25.28 -13.04
C ASN A 28 8.81 25.54 -12.65
N PHE A 29 7.83 25.22 -13.51
CA PHE A 29 6.40 25.32 -13.21
C PHE A 29 5.99 24.31 -12.14
N THR A 30 6.47 23.06 -12.23
CA THR A 30 6.28 22.08 -11.14
C THR A 30 6.95 22.53 -9.85
N ASN A 31 8.15 23.13 -9.90
CA ASN A 31 8.85 23.65 -8.72
C ASN A 31 8.22 24.94 -8.12
N GLU A 32 7.62 25.82 -8.92
CA GLU A 32 6.93 27.04 -8.44
C GLU A 32 5.53 26.75 -7.88
N LEU A 33 4.76 25.85 -8.53
CA LEU A 33 3.55 25.28 -7.91
C LEU A 33 3.89 24.60 -6.58
N TYR A 34 5.01 23.87 -6.52
CA TYR A 34 5.49 23.20 -5.30
C TYR A 34 5.85 24.19 -4.17
N ARG A 35 6.48 25.33 -4.49
CA ARG A 35 6.83 26.35 -3.48
C ARG A 35 5.64 27.15 -2.95
N SER A 36 4.61 27.39 -3.77
CA SER A 36 3.45 28.20 -3.37
C SER A 36 2.38 27.42 -2.58
N LYS A 37 2.34 26.08 -2.69
CA LYS A 37 1.35 25.22 -2.01
C LYS A 37 1.69 24.83 -0.56
N ARG A 38 2.63 25.54 0.09
CA ARG A 38 2.99 25.32 1.52
C ARG A 38 1.99 25.91 2.52
N ASN A 39 0.87 26.49 2.07
CA ASN A 39 -0.21 26.90 2.97
C ASN A 39 -1.24 25.78 3.11
N VAL A 40 -1.05 25.03 4.20
CA VAL A 40 -1.72 23.79 4.58
C VAL A 40 -3.09 24.10 5.19
N ASP A 41 -4.14 24.11 4.38
CA ASP A 41 -5.49 23.85 4.89
C ASP A 41 -5.91 22.45 4.43
N CYS A 42 -5.62 21.44 5.26
CA CYS A 42 -6.10 20.07 5.01
C CYS A 42 -7.63 19.95 5.19
N GLY A 43 -8.37 21.05 5.34
CA GLY A 43 -9.78 21.07 5.72
C GLY A 43 -9.95 21.06 7.24
N SER A 44 -11.03 21.68 7.72
CA SER A 44 -11.33 21.86 9.15
C SER A 44 -11.93 20.62 9.84
N SER A 45 -12.17 19.53 9.09
CA SER A 45 -12.75 18.29 9.62
C SER A 45 -11.77 17.55 10.54
N ASN A 46 -12.28 16.99 11.65
CA ASN A 46 -11.48 16.20 12.59
C ASN A 46 -10.78 15.00 11.91
N THR A 47 -11.39 14.40 10.88
CA THR A 47 -10.80 13.29 10.10
C THR A 47 -9.55 13.73 9.34
N LEU A 48 -9.47 15.00 8.95
CA LEU A 48 -8.39 15.53 8.12
C LEU A 48 -7.23 16.13 8.94
N LYS A 49 -7.47 16.46 10.22
CA LYS A 49 -6.44 16.94 11.15
C LYS A 49 -5.28 15.96 11.31
N LYS A 50 -5.50 14.65 11.16
CA LYS A 50 -4.38 13.69 11.27
C LYS A 50 -3.32 13.87 10.17
N TYR A 51 -3.69 14.44 9.03
CA TYR A 51 -2.76 14.68 7.93
C TYR A 51 -1.92 15.95 8.11
N THR A 52 -2.38 16.92 8.90
CA THR A 52 -1.65 18.18 9.12
C THR A 52 -0.31 17.96 9.84
N PHE A 53 -0.17 16.84 10.56
CA PHE A 53 1.08 16.46 11.22
C PHE A 53 2.17 15.97 10.27
N TYR A 54 1.85 15.75 9.00
CA TYR A 54 2.77 15.23 7.99
C TYR A 54 3.01 16.32 6.92
N PRO A 55 4.12 17.07 6.99
CA PRO A 55 4.46 18.05 5.96
C PRO A 55 4.49 17.40 4.57
N GLY A 56 3.88 18.07 3.58
CA GLY A 56 3.83 17.56 2.20
C GLY A 56 2.88 16.38 1.99
N HIS A 57 1.88 16.17 2.85
CA HIS A 57 0.91 15.10 2.64
C HIS A 57 -0.02 15.39 1.45
N THR A 58 -0.25 14.41 0.57
CA THR A 58 -1.12 14.55 -0.62
C THR A 58 -2.53 15.03 -0.25
N ALA A 59 -3.09 14.53 0.85
CA ALA A 59 -4.37 14.94 1.45
C ALA A 59 -4.51 16.47 1.70
N CYS A 60 -3.38 17.16 1.85
CA CYS A 60 -3.28 18.56 2.22
C CYS A 60 -2.84 19.47 1.07
N LEU A 61 -2.66 18.90 -0.13
CA LEU A 61 -2.38 19.71 -1.31
C LEU A 61 -3.60 20.56 -1.64
N THR A 62 -3.35 21.83 -1.93
CA THR A 62 -4.37 22.67 -2.54
C THR A 62 -4.65 22.14 -3.95
N ALA A 63 -5.93 21.97 -4.27
CA ALA A 63 -6.34 21.65 -5.63
C ALA A 63 -5.78 22.71 -6.59
N SER A 64 -5.56 22.33 -7.85
CA SER A 64 -5.36 23.33 -8.90
C SER A 64 -6.57 24.26 -8.96
N SER A 65 -6.38 25.48 -9.47
CA SER A 65 -7.44 26.48 -9.44
C SER A 65 -8.70 25.95 -10.15
N SER A 66 -9.89 26.40 -9.75
CA SER A 66 -11.13 25.97 -10.42
C SER A 66 -11.18 26.35 -11.90
N ALA A 67 -10.35 27.30 -12.34
CA ALA A 67 -10.15 27.61 -13.76
C ALA A 67 -9.42 26.49 -14.51
N ASP A 68 -8.60 25.69 -13.82
CA ASP A 68 -7.81 24.60 -14.38
C ASP A 68 -8.54 23.24 -14.42
N LEU A 69 -9.73 23.14 -13.81
CA LEU A 69 -10.52 21.90 -13.75
C LEU A 69 -11.85 22.05 -14.48
N ALA A 70 -12.08 21.27 -15.53
CA ALA A 70 -13.38 21.23 -16.24
C ALA A 70 -14.40 20.30 -15.58
N SER A 71 -13.93 19.17 -15.05
CA SER A 71 -14.74 18.20 -14.29
C SER A 71 -13.83 17.43 -13.34
N SER A 72 -14.35 16.98 -12.19
CA SER A 72 -13.59 16.17 -11.24
C SER A 72 -14.53 15.28 -10.41
N GLY A 73 -13.96 14.26 -9.78
CA GLY A 73 -14.67 13.34 -8.90
C GLY A 73 -15.00 12.01 -9.56
N VAL A 74 -15.42 11.06 -8.72
CA VAL A 74 -15.81 9.70 -9.10
C VAL A 74 -17.21 9.45 -8.56
N THR A 75 -18.15 9.13 -9.46
CA THR A 75 -19.56 8.86 -9.16
C THR A 75 -19.75 7.52 -8.47
N ALA A 76 -20.90 7.29 -7.83
CA ALA A 76 -21.20 6.02 -7.15
C ALA A 76 -21.18 4.80 -8.09
N ASP A 77 -21.65 4.98 -9.33
CA ASP A 77 -21.62 3.94 -10.35
C ASP A 77 -20.18 3.62 -10.78
N GLU A 78 -19.36 4.66 -10.98
CA GLU A 78 -17.93 4.48 -11.29
C GLU A 78 -17.18 3.81 -10.13
N LYS A 79 -17.45 4.15 -8.86
CA LYS A 79 -16.87 3.45 -7.70
C LYS A 79 -17.16 1.95 -7.76
N THR A 80 -18.40 1.60 -8.09
CA THR A 80 -18.85 0.21 -8.21
C THR A 80 -18.18 -0.49 -9.41
N GLU A 81 -18.13 0.18 -10.57
CA GLU A 81 -17.44 -0.30 -11.77
C GLU A 81 -15.97 -0.61 -11.48
N ILE A 82 -15.26 0.34 -10.85
CA ILE A 82 -13.84 0.24 -10.52
C ILE A 82 -13.57 -0.98 -9.66
N VAL A 83 -14.29 -1.14 -8.54
CA VAL A 83 -14.09 -2.27 -7.62
C VAL A 83 -14.42 -3.60 -8.32
N ASN A 84 -15.53 -3.65 -9.07
CA ASN A 84 -15.93 -4.85 -9.79
C ASN A 84 -14.91 -5.25 -10.85
N LYS A 85 -14.38 -4.29 -11.62
CA LYS A 85 -13.36 -4.54 -12.63
C LYS A 85 -12.07 -5.08 -12.01
N HIS A 86 -11.60 -4.48 -10.91
CA HIS A 86 -10.41 -4.97 -10.21
C HIS A 86 -10.62 -6.40 -9.69
N ASN A 87 -11.73 -6.68 -9.02
CA ASN A 87 -12.01 -8.01 -8.50
C ASN A 87 -12.20 -9.06 -9.61
N ALA A 88 -12.83 -8.70 -10.72
CA ALA A 88 -12.94 -9.58 -11.89
C ALA A 88 -11.56 -9.98 -12.41
N LEU A 89 -10.65 -9.01 -12.58
CA LEU A 89 -9.27 -9.27 -13.04
C LEU A 89 -8.47 -10.09 -12.02
N ARG A 90 -8.57 -9.77 -10.72
CA ARG A 90 -7.91 -10.53 -9.64
C ARG A 90 -8.36 -12.00 -9.62
N SER A 91 -9.64 -12.28 -9.89
CA SER A 91 -10.20 -13.63 -9.91
C SER A 91 -9.68 -14.51 -11.05
N LEU A 92 -9.01 -13.92 -12.06
CA LEU A 92 -8.37 -14.65 -13.15
C LEU A 92 -7.03 -15.27 -12.74
N THR A 93 -6.45 -14.83 -11.62
CA THR A 93 -5.16 -15.34 -11.15
C THR A 93 -5.28 -16.72 -10.50
N GLN A 94 -4.24 -17.53 -10.64
CA GLN A 94 -4.09 -18.81 -9.92
C GLN A 94 -3.40 -18.54 -8.59
N ALA A 95 -4.12 -17.91 -7.65
CA ALA A 95 -3.56 -17.39 -6.41
C ALA A 95 -4.26 -17.98 -5.17
N THR A 96 -3.50 -18.56 -4.25
CA THR A 96 -4.07 -19.18 -3.04
C THR A 96 -4.64 -18.17 -2.04
N ASN A 97 -4.13 -16.94 -2.07
CA ASN A 97 -4.36 -15.90 -1.07
C ASN A 97 -4.87 -14.57 -1.64
N MET A 98 -5.39 -14.55 -2.87
CA MET A 98 -5.82 -13.30 -3.50
C MET A 98 -7.02 -12.70 -2.77
N MET A 99 -6.84 -11.55 -2.13
CA MET A 99 -7.92 -10.91 -1.39
C MET A 99 -8.91 -10.20 -2.31
N LYS A 100 -10.18 -10.18 -1.92
CA LYS A 100 -11.18 -9.31 -2.51
C LYS A 100 -10.92 -7.87 -2.12
N MET A 101 -10.93 -6.97 -3.10
CA MET A 101 -10.81 -5.53 -2.88
C MET A 101 -12.17 -4.89 -2.58
N SER A 102 -12.17 -3.88 -1.72
CA SER A 102 -13.33 -3.04 -1.38
C SER A 102 -12.98 -1.55 -1.48
N TRP A 103 -13.99 -0.72 -1.74
CA TRP A 103 -13.81 0.73 -1.81
C TRP A 103 -13.48 1.32 -0.44
N ASP A 104 -12.56 2.27 -0.39
CA ASP A 104 -12.18 3.01 0.82
C ASP A 104 -12.16 4.51 0.52
N ASP A 105 -13.10 5.25 1.11
CA ASP A 105 -13.28 6.68 0.82
C ASP A 105 -12.07 7.53 1.26
N GLU A 106 -11.31 7.08 2.26
CA GLU A 106 -10.10 7.80 2.71
C GLU A 106 -8.94 7.61 1.72
N THR A 107 -8.79 6.40 1.18
CA THR A 107 -7.87 6.10 0.07
C THR A 107 -8.25 6.91 -1.18
N ALA A 108 -9.55 6.99 -1.48
CA ALA A 108 -10.09 7.74 -2.61
C ALA A 108 -9.90 9.25 -2.46
N TYR A 109 -10.09 9.77 -1.24
CA TYR A 109 -9.85 11.18 -0.95
C TYR A 109 -8.41 11.59 -1.31
N ILE A 110 -7.42 10.78 -0.95
CA ILE A 110 -6.02 11.03 -1.27
C ILE A 110 -5.79 10.94 -2.80
N ALA A 111 -6.40 9.98 -3.48
CA ALA A 111 -6.30 9.84 -4.94
C ALA A 111 -6.92 11.05 -5.67
N GLN A 112 -8.10 11.50 -5.22
CA GLN A 112 -8.80 12.67 -5.76
C GLN A 112 -7.99 13.95 -5.58
N LYS A 113 -7.37 14.14 -4.40
CA LYS A 113 -6.46 15.26 -4.18
C LYS A 113 -5.30 15.25 -5.17
N TRP A 114 -4.72 14.09 -5.48
CA TRP A 114 -3.65 14.02 -6.49
C TRP A 114 -4.17 14.31 -7.90
N ALA A 115 -5.31 13.73 -8.29
CA ALA A 115 -5.91 13.98 -9.60
C ALA A 115 -6.15 15.48 -9.85
N GLU A 116 -6.67 16.19 -8.86
CA GLU A 116 -6.94 17.64 -8.92
C GLU A 116 -5.69 18.52 -8.96
N ASN A 117 -4.50 17.96 -8.75
CA ASN A 117 -3.25 18.69 -8.96
C ASN A 117 -2.84 18.77 -10.44
N CYS A 118 -3.45 17.96 -11.31
CA CYS A 118 -3.16 17.97 -12.75
C CYS A 118 -1.69 17.73 -13.12
N VAL A 119 -0.95 17.03 -12.24
CA VAL A 119 0.43 16.59 -12.48
C VAL A 119 0.38 15.12 -12.86
N THR A 120 0.64 14.80 -14.13
CA THR A 120 0.47 13.44 -14.68
C THR A 120 1.69 12.54 -14.43
N SER A 121 2.31 12.70 -13.26
CA SER A 121 3.37 11.85 -12.74
C SER A 121 2.99 11.35 -11.36
N HIS A 122 3.72 10.37 -10.84
CA HIS A 122 3.63 10.05 -9.42
C HIS A 122 4.14 11.22 -8.57
N GLU A 123 3.74 11.24 -7.29
CA GLU A 123 4.22 12.23 -6.33
C GLU A 123 5.75 12.32 -6.28
N SER A 124 6.28 13.55 -6.31
CA SER A 124 7.72 13.80 -6.20
C SER A 124 8.30 13.35 -4.84
N PRO A 125 9.61 13.04 -4.75
CA PRO A 125 10.29 12.76 -3.49
C PRO A 125 10.07 13.91 -2.48
N GLY A 126 9.40 13.60 -1.37
CA GLY A 126 9.07 14.58 -0.32
C GLY A 126 7.57 14.66 -0.02
N LEU A 127 6.72 14.33 -0.99
CA LEU A 127 5.30 14.17 -0.74
C LEU A 127 5.00 12.81 -0.08
N LYS A 128 3.96 12.77 0.76
CA LYS A 128 3.55 11.57 1.49
C LYS A 128 2.19 11.08 1.02
N ARG A 129 2.16 9.81 0.59
CA ARG A 129 0.97 9.07 0.20
C ARG A 129 0.73 7.92 1.17
N THR A 130 0.11 8.23 2.31
CA THR A 130 -0.16 7.28 3.39
C THR A 130 -1.47 7.64 4.07
N ILE A 131 -2.04 6.70 4.83
CA ILE A 131 -3.11 6.99 5.76
C ILE A 131 -2.55 6.84 7.17
N PRO A 132 -2.33 7.94 7.92
CA PRO A 132 -1.79 7.89 9.27
C PRO A 132 -2.60 6.95 10.16
N GLY A 133 -1.88 6.08 10.87
CA GLY A 133 -2.46 5.05 11.73
C GLY A 133 -3.06 3.84 11.00
N ARG A 134 -2.99 3.77 9.65
CA ARG A 134 -3.48 2.63 8.86
C ARG A 134 -2.34 2.02 8.05
N PHE A 135 -2.03 2.55 6.87
CA PHE A 135 -1.04 1.96 5.96
C PHE A 135 -0.56 2.96 4.90
N GLY A 136 0.61 2.68 4.31
CA GLY A 136 1.06 3.35 3.09
C GLY A 136 0.22 2.94 1.88
N LEU A 137 0.23 3.77 0.82
CA LEU A 137 -0.58 3.56 -0.38
C LEU A 137 0.27 3.35 -1.64
N GLY A 138 -0.06 2.32 -2.41
CA GLY A 138 0.36 2.17 -3.81
C GLY A 138 -0.47 3.08 -4.72
N GLN A 139 -0.08 3.21 -5.99
CA GLN A 139 -0.82 4.04 -6.95
C GLN A 139 -0.60 3.59 -8.39
N ASN A 140 -1.67 3.61 -9.17
CA ASN A 140 -1.63 3.54 -10.62
C ASN A 140 -2.19 4.83 -11.21
N LEU A 141 -1.58 5.26 -12.32
CA LEU A 141 -1.92 6.50 -13.02
C LEU A 141 -2.29 6.20 -14.47
N PHE A 142 -3.33 6.85 -14.96
CA PHE A 142 -3.72 6.79 -16.37
C PHE A 142 -4.18 8.18 -16.81
N TRP A 143 -3.96 8.48 -18.07
CA TRP A 143 -4.19 9.79 -18.65
C TRP A 143 -4.32 9.76 -20.17
N GLY A 144 -4.98 10.76 -20.71
CA GLY A 144 -5.02 10.96 -22.16
C GLY A 144 -5.76 12.23 -22.55
N SER A 145 -5.68 12.56 -23.84
CA SER A 145 -6.34 13.74 -24.41
C SER A 145 -7.87 13.59 -24.50
N GLY A 146 -8.38 12.36 -24.49
CA GLY A 146 -9.80 12.04 -24.48
C GLY A 146 -10.27 11.46 -23.15
N LYS A 147 -11.60 11.48 -22.92
CA LYS A 147 -12.21 10.78 -21.80
C LYS A 147 -12.31 9.28 -22.15
N TYR A 148 -11.90 8.44 -21.21
CA TYR A 148 -11.98 6.99 -21.27
C TYR A 148 -12.92 6.50 -20.17
N THR A 149 -13.42 5.28 -20.29
CA THR A 149 -14.10 4.65 -19.15
C THR A 149 -13.07 4.21 -18.10
N TRP A 150 -13.52 4.02 -16.86
CA TRP A 150 -12.65 3.43 -15.84
C TRP A 150 -12.22 2.02 -16.22
N SER A 151 -13.11 1.25 -16.85
CA SER A 151 -12.78 -0.08 -17.38
C SER A 151 -11.65 -0.05 -18.40
N ASP A 152 -11.59 0.95 -19.30
CA ASP A 152 -10.49 1.09 -20.27
C ASP A 152 -9.16 1.39 -19.57
N ALA A 153 -9.16 2.35 -18.63
CA ALA A 153 -7.96 2.71 -17.87
C ALA A 153 -7.42 1.53 -17.04
N ILE A 154 -8.31 0.81 -16.35
CA ILE A 154 -7.95 -0.36 -15.53
C ILE A 154 -7.49 -1.52 -16.42
N GLN A 155 -8.12 -1.72 -17.58
CA GLN A 155 -7.69 -2.75 -18.53
C GLN A 155 -6.28 -2.44 -19.05
N SER A 156 -5.98 -1.19 -19.40
CA SER A 156 -4.65 -0.77 -19.85
C SER A 156 -3.56 -1.07 -18.82
N TRP A 157 -3.85 -0.88 -17.53
CA TRP A 157 -2.92 -1.26 -16.44
C TRP A 157 -2.75 -2.77 -16.33
N TYR A 158 -3.82 -3.53 -16.53
CA TYR A 158 -3.78 -4.99 -16.43
C TYR A 158 -3.07 -5.65 -17.61
N ASP A 159 -3.16 -5.07 -18.81
CA ASP A 159 -2.60 -5.62 -20.04
C ASP A 159 -1.06 -5.74 -20.00
N GLU A 160 -0.39 -5.03 -19.09
CA GLU A 160 1.02 -5.24 -18.72
C GLU A 160 1.35 -6.69 -18.31
N ILE A 161 0.34 -7.52 -18.00
CA ILE A 161 0.49 -8.97 -17.83
C ILE A 161 1.24 -9.63 -19.00
N SER A 162 1.17 -9.09 -20.22
CA SER A 162 1.88 -9.62 -21.38
C SER A 162 3.41 -9.59 -21.25
N ASP A 163 3.94 -8.65 -20.45
CA ASP A 163 5.37 -8.53 -20.16
C ASP A 163 5.74 -9.19 -18.82
N PHE A 164 4.78 -9.75 -18.08
CA PHE A 164 4.98 -10.33 -16.76
C PHE A 164 5.23 -11.84 -16.79
N THR A 165 6.24 -12.28 -16.04
CA THR A 165 6.50 -13.69 -15.73
C THR A 165 6.54 -13.89 -14.22
N PHE A 166 5.65 -14.73 -13.70
CA PHE A 166 5.60 -15.06 -12.27
C PHE A 166 6.89 -15.75 -11.82
N ASN A 167 7.47 -15.29 -10.69
CA ASN A 167 8.78 -15.74 -10.18
C ASN A 167 9.91 -15.64 -11.22
N GLY A 168 9.75 -14.75 -12.22
CA GLY A 168 10.72 -14.52 -13.28
C GLY A 168 11.45 -13.18 -13.12
N GLN A 169 12.36 -12.92 -14.06
CA GLN A 169 12.96 -11.60 -14.22
C GLN A 169 11.99 -10.69 -14.95
N ASN A 170 11.60 -9.60 -14.31
CA ASN A 170 10.65 -8.64 -14.84
C ASN A 170 11.27 -7.24 -14.87
N VAL A 171 10.84 -6.41 -15.82
CA VAL A 171 11.21 -4.99 -15.88
C VAL A 171 10.08 -4.19 -15.24
N PHE A 172 10.31 -3.62 -14.05
CA PHE A 172 9.25 -3.00 -13.25
C PHE A 172 8.45 -1.91 -13.99
N SER A 173 9.11 -1.09 -14.82
CA SER A 173 8.44 -0.04 -15.60
C SER A 173 7.44 -0.54 -16.64
N LYS A 174 7.40 -1.85 -16.90
CA LYS A 174 6.46 -2.50 -17.82
C LYS A 174 5.38 -3.34 -17.14
N ILE A 175 5.51 -3.59 -15.83
CA ILE A 175 4.65 -4.55 -15.10
C ILE A 175 4.04 -3.96 -13.82
N GLY A 176 4.50 -2.78 -13.40
CA GLY A 176 4.19 -2.22 -12.09
C GLY A 176 2.70 -1.95 -11.88
N HIS A 177 1.98 -1.55 -12.92
CA HIS A 177 0.55 -1.32 -12.82
C HIS A 177 -0.20 -2.65 -12.70
N TYR A 178 0.17 -3.64 -13.51
CA TYR A 178 -0.40 -4.98 -13.43
C TYR A 178 -0.17 -5.60 -12.05
N THR A 179 1.07 -5.62 -11.57
CA THR A 179 1.39 -6.25 -10.28
C THR A 179 0.67 -5.57 -9.12
N GLN A 180 0.40 -4.26 -9.20
CA GLN A 180 -0.42 -3.58 -8.20
C GLN A 180 -1.89 -4.02 -8.27
N ILE A 181 -2.49 -4.18 -9.46
CA ILE A 181 -3.87 -4.69 -9.60
C ILE A 181 -4.00 -6.08 -8.96
N VAL A 182 -3.02 -6.96 -9.18
CA VAL A 182 -3.00 -8.32 -8.66
C VAL A 182 -2.19 -8.48 -7.38
N TRP A 183 -1.94 -7.40 -6.62
CA TRP A 183 -1.24 -7.52 -5.34
C TRP A 183 -2.16 -8.12 -4.29
N ALA A 184 -1.85 -9.32 -3.79
CA ALA A 184 -2.75 -10.07 -2.92
C ALA A 184 -3.15 -9.28 -1.67
N ASP A 185 -2.20 -8.57 -1.06
CA ASP A 185 -2.41 -7.87 0.21
C ASP A 185 -3.04 -6.48 0.07
N SER A 186 -3.15 -5.93 -1.16
CA SER A 186 -3.84 -4.67 -1.39
C SER A 186 -5.35 -4.92 -1.45
N ILE A 187 -6.08 -4.50 -0.41
CA ILE A 187 -7.51 -4.84 -0.26
C ILE A 187 -8.44 -3.62 -0.25
N LYS A 188 -7.90 -2.43 0.03
CA LYS A 188 -8.63 -1.16 0.00
C LYS A 188 -8.24 -0.41 -1.26
N LEU A 189 -9.25 0.03 -2.00
CA LEU A 189 -9.10 0.73 -3.27
C LEU A 189 -9.83 2.06 -3.20
N GLY A 190 -9.19 3.10 -3.70
CA GLY A 190 -9.86 4.38 -3.85
C GLY A 190 -9.25 5.18 -4.99
N CYS A 191 -10.10 5.73 -5.83
CA CYS A 191 -9.67 6.42 -7.04
C CYS A 191 -10.19 7.86 -7.11
N GLY A 192 -9.51 8.66 -7.91
CA GLY A 192 -9.82 10.05 -8.18
C GLY A 192 -9.69 10.37 -9.67
N TYR A 193 -10.47 11.34 -10.11
CA TYR A 193 -10.48 11.78 -11.51
C TYR A 193 -10.52 13.30 -11.60
N ALA A 194 -9.82 13.83 -12.60
CA ALA A 194 -9.84 15.24 -12.97
C ALA A 194 -9.68 15.41 -14.48
N GLN A 195 -10.47 16.32 -15.06
CA GLN A 195 -10.25 16.85 -16.39
C GLN A 195 -9.52 18.18 -16.27
N CYS A 196 -8.25 18.18 -16.65
CA CYS A 196 -7.33 19.29 -16.49
C CYS A 196 -7.30 20.15 -17.76
N ASN A 197 -7.78 21.40 -17.66
CA ASN A 197 -7.86 22.34 -18.77
C ASN A 197 -6.48 22.78 -19.27
N SER A 198 -5.60 23.15 -18.35
CA SER A 198 -4.24 23.61 -18.65
C SER A 198 -3.40 22.56 -19.37
N ALA A 199 -3.60 21.28 -19.03
CA ALA A 199 -2.93 20.14 -19.65
C ALA A 199 -3.74 19.49 -20.78
N ARG A 200 -4.99 19.93 -21.06
CA ARG A 200 -5.97 19.27 -21.94
C ARG A 200 -6.00 17.74 -21.76
N THR A 201 -6.00 17.31 -20.50
CA THR A 201 -5.78 15.90 -20.13
C THR A 201 -6.87 15.42 -19.18
N HIS A 202 -7.39 14.24 -19.43
CA HIS A 202 -8.21 13.48 -18.49
C HIS A 202 -7.28 12.62 -17.63
N PHE A 203 -7.27 12.82 -16.33
CA PHE A 203 -6.35 12.17 -15.41
C PHE A 203 -7.09 11.28 -14.41
N TYR A 204 -6.63 10.04 -14.30
CA TYR A 204 -7.20 8.96 -13.50
C TYR A 204 -6.14 8.47 -12.54
N VAL A 205 -6.47 8.44 -11.25
CA VAL A 205 -5.57 8.05 -10.18
C VAL A 205 -6.27 6.98 -9.37
N CYS A 206 -5.68 5.81 -9.18
CA CYS A 206 -6.14 4.83 -8.20
C CYS A 206 -5.06 4.60 -7.17
N ASN A 207 -5.40 4.71 -5.89
CA ASN A 207 -4.55 4.37 -4.76
C ASN A 207 -4.97 3.02 -4.16
N TYR A 208 -3.98 2.26 -3.67
CA TYR A 208 -4.15 0.88 -3.19
C TYR A 208 -3.60 0.73 -1.78
N GLY A 209 -4.38 0.14 -0.89
CA GLY A 209 -4.09 0.03 0.53
C GLY A 209 -4.27 -1.38 1.09
N PRO A 210 -3.33 -1.91 1.88
CA PRO A 210 -1.92 -1.53 1.94
C PRO A 210 -1.24 -1.45 0.57
N ALA A 211 -0.17 -0.67 0.49
CA ALA A 211 0.65 -0.53 -0.72
C ALA A 211 1.17 -1.87 -1.24
N GLY A 212 0.98 -2.11 -2.53
CA GLY A 212 1.62 -3.21 -3.24
C GLY A 212 3.01 -2.83 -3.76
N ASN A 213 3.60 -3.73 -4.54
CA ASN A 213 4.93 -3.55 -5.14
C ASN A 213 6.04 -3.26 -4.12
N ILE A 214 5.90 -3.76 -2.89
CA ILE A 214 6.93 -3.69 -1.86
C ILE A 214 7.65 -5.05 -1.82
N GLY A 215 8.97 -5.04 -1.99
CA GLY A 215 9.79 -6.26 -1.96
C GLY A 215 9.85 -6.96 -3.32
N ASP A 216 9.67 -8.27 -3.35
CA ASP A 216 9.76 -9.10 -4.57
C ASP A 216 8.50 -8.93 -5.45
N THR A 217 8.60 -8.06 -6.46
CA THR A 217 7.52 -7.79 -7.42
C THR A 217 7.26 -8.94 -8.40
N SER A 218 8.12 -9.97 -8.46
CA SER A 218 7.88 -11.17 -9.27
C SER A 218 6.81 -12.10 -8.68
N LYS A 219 6.43 -11.88 -7.41
CA LYS A 219 5.43 -12.66 -6.66
C LYS A 219 4.39 -11.77 -6.00
N PRO A 220 3.51 -11.10 -6.77
CA PRO A 220 2.46 -10.25 -6.21
C PRO A 220 1.41 -11.01 -5.39
N TYR A 221 1.38 -12.35 -5.50
CA TYR A 221 0.52 -13.27 -4.77
C TYR A 221 1.20 -14.64 -4.61
N LYS A 222 0.62 -15.54 -3.81
CA LYS A 222 1.07 -16.94 -3.71
C LYS A 222 0.41 -17.77 -4.81
N GLN A 223 1.20 -18.31 -5.74
CA GLN A 223 0.68 -19.11 -6.84
C GLN A 223 0.14 -20.46 -6.35
N GLY A 224 -1.04 -20.85 -6.80
CA GLY A 224 -1.66 -22.14 -6.49
C GLY A 224 -3.16 -22.17 -6.77
N THR A 225 -3.86 -23.11 -6.13
CA THR A 225 -5.32 -23.23 -6.30
C THR A 225 -6.02 -22.02 -5.67
N PRO A 226 -6.94 -21.35 -6.39
CA PRO A 226 -7.67 -20.22 -5.84
C PRO A 226 -8.29 -20.51 -4.47
N CYS A 227 -8.15 -19.57 -3.54
CA CYS A 227 -8.64 -19.65 -2.17
C CYS A 227 -8.09 -20.76 -1.27
N GLN A 228 -7.03 -21.47 -1.67
CA GLN A 228 -6.46 -22.54 -0.83
C GLN A 228 -6.00 -22.04 0.56
N ASP A 229 -5.57 -20.78 0.70
CA ASP A 229 -5.17 -20.21 1.98
C ASP A 229 -6.37 -19.64 2.79
N CYS A 230 -7.57 -19.55 2.21
CA CYS A 230 -8.78 -19.01 2.84
C CYS A 230 -9.98 -19.97 2.76
N PRO A 231 -9.86 -21.21 3.25
CA PRO A 231 -10.96 -22.15 3.26
C PRO A 231 -12.15 -21.57 4.03
N GLY A 232 -13.34 -21.61 3.44
CA GLY A 232 -14.57 -21.08 4.05
C GLY A 232 -14.79 -19.57 3.87
N ASN A 233 -13.76 -18.80 3.51
CA ASN A 233 -13.87 -17.36 3.24
C ASN A 233 -13.56 -17.04 1.77
N CYS A 234 -14.12 -17.83 0.85
CA CYS A 234 -13.88 -17.68 -0.59
C CYS A 234 -15.14 -17.20 -1.31
N ALA A 235 -15.02 -16.11 -2.05
CA ALA A 235 -16.06 -15.59 -2.94
C ALA A 235 -15.45 -15.35 -4.32
N ASN A 236 -15.96 -16.04 -5.36
CA ASN A 236 -15.51 -15.88 -6.74
C ASN A 236 -13.98 -15.95 -6.91
N LYS A 237 -13.34 -16.99 -6.33
CA LYS A 237 -11.89 -17.20 -6.35
C LYS A 237 -11.05 -16.16 -5.59
N LEU A 238 -11.69 -15.33 -4.76
CA LEU A 238 -11.04 -14.32 -3.92
C LEU A 238 -11.31 -14.60 -2.44
N CYS A 239 -10.32 -14.37 -1.58
CA CYS A 239 -10.46 -14.40 -0.13
C CYS A 239 -11.24 -13.18 0.36
N ASP A 240 -12.37 -13.39 1.02
CA ASP A 240 -13.33 -12.37 1.46
C ASP A 240 -13.31 -12.20 2.98
N CYS A 241 -12.25 -11.59 3.50
CA CYS A 241 -12.11 -11.31 4.94
C CYS A 241 -12.27 -9.82 5.31
N ASP A 242 -12.26 -8.91 4.33
CA ASP A 242 -12.27 -7.43 4.47
C ASP A 242 -11.53 -6.84 5.69
N LYS A 243 -10.37 -7.41 6.05
CA LYS A 243 -9.58 -7.01 7.22
C LYS A 243 -8.15 -6.63 6.85
N VAL A 244 -7.68 -5.52 7.41
CA VAL A 244 -6.27 -5.12 7.37
C VAL A 244 -5.69 -5.23 8.77
N CYS A 245 -4.62 -5.99 8.94
CA CYS A 245 -3.88 -6.05 10.19
C CYS A 245 -2.82 -4.95 10.22
N LEU A 246 -2.91 -4.07 11.21
CA LEU A 246 -2.06 -2.90 11.35
C LEU A 246 -0.80 -3.22 12.16
N ASN A 247 0.14 -2.27 12.20
CA ASN A 247 1.34 -2.34 13.03
C ASN A 247 2.18 -3.63 12.84
N GLY A 248 2.16 -4.17 11.62
CA GLY A 248 2.87 -5.38 11.25
C GLY A 248 2.21 -6.67 11.74
N GLY A 249 0.93 -6.63 12.14
CA GLY A 249 0.14 -7.83 12.37
C GLY A 249 -0.04 -8.65 11.08
N THR A 250 -0.33 -9.94 11.23
CA THR A 250 -0.53 -10.88 10.13
C THR A 250 -1.97 -11.35 10.09
N LEU A 251 -2.59 -11.36 8.91
CA LEU A 251 -3.94 -11.84 8.72
C LEU A 251 -3.94 -13.37 8.56
N ASP A 252 -4.67 -14.07 9.43
CA ASP A 252 -5.08 -15.44 9.17
C ASP A 252 -6.29 -15.41 8.23
N LEU A 253 -6.10 -15.91 7.01
CA LEU A 253 -7.09 -15.92 5.95
C LEU A 253 -8.17 -17.02 6.13
N SER A 254 -7.90 -18.04 6.94
CA SER A 254 -8.85 -19.10 7.26
C SER A 254 -9.83 -18.67 8.36
N ALA A 255 -9.35 -17.90 9.33
CA ALA A 255 -10.16 -17.40 10.44
C ALA A 255 -10.64 -15.95 10.24
N CYS A 256 -10.10 -15.23 9.25
CA CYS A 256 -10.26 -13.78 9.11
C CYS A 256 -9.96 -13.04 10.42
N THR A 257 -8.82 -13.34 11.05
CA THR A 257 -8.39 -12.73 12.32
C THR A 257 -6.95 -12.25 12.24
N CYS A 258 -6.65 -11.14 12.90
CA CYS A 258 -5.30 -10.61 12.97
C CYS A 258 -4.51 -11.20 14.13
N SER A 259 -3.31 -11.70 13.82
CA SER A 259 -2.28 -12.02 14.79
C SER A 259 -1.37 -10.81 14.98
N CYS A 260 -1.38 -10.21 16.17
CA CYS A 260 -0.67 -8.96 16.44
C CYS A 260 0.78 -9.19 16.89
N LYS A 261 1.66 -8.27 16.50
CA LYS A 261 3.02 -8.22 17.05
C LYS A 261 3.00 -7.83 18.53
N SER A 262 4.04 -8.21 19.26
CA SER A 262 4.21 -7.86 20.67
C SER A 262 4.03 -6.36 20.91
N GLY A 263 3.28 -6.02 21.96
CA GLY A 263 2.90 -4.65 22.31
C GLY A 263 1.63 -4.14 21.62
N TYR A 264 1.13 -4.83 20.59
CA TYR A 264 -0.13 -4.50 19.92
C TYR A 264 -1.22 -5.53 20.19
N SER A 265 -2.48 -5.09 20.22
CA SER A 265 -3.65 -5.94 20.45
C SER A 265 -4.90 -5.35 19.76
N GLY A 266 -6.04 -6.02 19.95
CA GLY A 266 -7.29 -5.66 19.31
C GLY A 266 -7.52 -6.40 17.97
N PRO A 267 -8.72 -6.26 17.38
CA PRO A 267 -9.16 -7.06 16.23
C PRO A 267 -8.37 -6.80 14.94
N ASP A 268 -7.75 -5.62 14.83
CA ASP A 268 -6.95 -5.16 13.69
C ASP A 268 -5.51 -4.78 14.08
N CYS A 269 -5.09 -5.08 15.32
CA CYS A 269 -3.80 -4.69 15.88
C CYS A 269 -3.54 -3.18 15.97
N SER A 270 -4.60 -2.35 15.97
CA SER A 270 -4.48 -0.88 16.10
C SER A 270 -4.06 -0.44 17.51
N LEU A 271 -4.37 -1.21 18.55
CA LEU A 271 -4.16 -0.78 19.94
C LEU A 271 -2.74 -1.10 20.39
N ASN A 272 -1.97 -0.06 20.71
CA ASN A 272 -0.66 -0.21 21.36
C ASN A 272 -0.83 -0.32 22.88
N CYS A 273 -0.90 -1.55 23.38
CA CYS A 273 -1.08 -1.84 24.80
C CYS A 273 0.17 -1.55 25.66
N ALA A 274 1.33 -1.28 25.05
CA ALA A 274 2.52 -0.87 25.80
C ALA A 274 2.41 0.58 26.33
N THR A 275 1.60 1.42 25.68
CA THR A 275 1.49 2.85 26.03
C THR A 275 0.07 3.29 26.38
N LYS A 276 -0.94 2.56 25.92
CA LYS A 276 -2.34 2.89 26.17
C LYS A 276 -2.67 2.65 27.65
N THR A 277 -3.33 3.62 28.28
CA THR A 277 -3.91 3.50 29.62
C THR A 277 -5.38 3.86 29.56
N ASP A 278 -6.16 3.31 30.49
CA ASP A 278 -7.58 3.62 30.60
C ASP A 278 -7.76 5.02 31.21
N PRO A 279 -8.54 5.91 30.55
CA PRO A 279 -8.96 7.17 31.15
C PRO A 279 -9.73 6.95 32.47
N GLY A 280 -9.70 7.94 33.37
CA GLY A 280 -10.31 7.82 34.70
C GLY A 280 -11.83 7.57 34.72
N TYR A 281 -12.52 7.75 33.59
CA TYR A 281 -13.95 7.40 33.46
C TYR A 281 -14.19 5.89 33.22
N CYS A 282 -13.16 5.14 32.81
CA CYS A 282 -13.24 3.69 32.63
C CYS A 282 -13.28 3.00 34.00
N GLY A 283 -14.29 2.16 34.22
CA GLY A 283 -14.54 1.47 35.49
C GLY A 283 -15.28 2.32 36.52
N THR A 284 -15.49 3.61 36.26
CA THR A 284 -16.26 4.52 37.12
C THR A 284 -17.57 4.94 36.45
N GLN A 285 -17.49 5.68 35.36
CA GLN A 285 -18.65 6.10 34.56
C GLN A 285 -19.02 5.05 33.52
N TYR A 286 -18.01 4.40 32.92
CA TYR A 286 -18.19 3.30 31.99
C TYR A 286 -17.99 1.99 32.74
N PRO A 287 -19.07 1.25 33.06
CA PRO A 287 -18.94 -0.06 33.68
C PRO A 287 -18.38 -1.11 32.68
N PRO A 288 -17.80 -2.22 33.15
CA PRO A 288 -17.27 -3.28 32.27
C PRO A 288 -18.30 -3.85 31.28
N SER A 289 -19.60 -3.81 31.59
CA SER A 289 -20.65 -4.22 30.66
C SER A 289 -20.68 -3.39 29.38
N TYR A 290 -20.14 -2.17 29.38
CA TYR A 290 -20.12 -1.31 28.21
C TYR A 290 -19.16 -1.81 27.13
N CYS A 291 -18.19 -2.66 27.47
CA CYS A 291 -17.25 -3.26 26.52
C CYS A 291 -17.93 -4.09 25.43
N VAL A 292 -19.10 -4.68 25.72
CA VAL A 292 -19.89 -5.43 24.73
C VAL A 292 -21.13 -4.66 24.24
N THR A 293 -21.45 -3.55 24.88
CA THR A 293 -22.65 -2.74 24.57
C THR A 293 -22.35 -1.67 23.54
N TYR A 294 -21.19 -1.02 23.64
CA TYR A 294 -20.82 0.12 22.81
C TYR A 294 -19.53 -0.17 22.05
N SER A 295 -19.56 0.00 20.74
CA SER A 295 -18.44 -0.35 19.84
C SER A 295 -17.17 0.48 20.07
N ASN A 296 -17.28 1.69 20.63
CA ASN A 296 -16.13 2.55 20.92
C ASN A 296 -15.43 2.20 22.25
N VAL A 297 -16.17 1.66 23.23
CA VAL A 297 -15.66 1.43 24.59
C VAL A 297 -14.47 0.46 24.65
N PRO A 298 -14.44 -0.65 23.87
CA PRO A 298 -13.23 -1.46 23.69
C PRO A 298 -11.95 -0.68 23.37
N SER A 299 -12.05 0.36 22.54
CA SER A 299 -10.89 1.16 22.11
C SER A 299 -10.55 2.29 23.09
N ASP A 300 -11.56 2.83 23.77
CA ASP A 300 -11.41 3.90 24.76
C ASP A 300 -10.90 3.38 26.11
N CYS A 301 -11.39 2.22 26.55
CA CYS A 301 -11.09 1.57 27.83
C CYS A 301 -10.53 0.14 27.67
N PRO A 302 -9.42 -0.06 26.93
CA PRO A 302 -8.97 -1.39 26.55
C PRO A 302 -8.48 -2.26 27.72
N HIS A 303 -8.02 -1.69 28.85
CA HIS A 303 -7.61 -2.48 30.03
C HIS A 303 -8.80 -2.94 30.87
N MET A 304 -9.82 -2.09 31.01
CA MET A 304 -11.12 -2.44 31.59
C MET A 304 -11.77 -3.55 30.78
N CYS A 305 -11.74 -3.43 29.45
CA CYS A 305 -12.28 -4.42 28.53
C CYS A 305 -11.39 -5.65 28.30
N LYS A 306 -10.24 -5.74 29.00
CA LYS A 306 -9.30 -6.87 28.94
C LYS A 306 -8.72 -7.14 27.54
N ILE A 307 -8.72 -6.14 26.68
CA ILE A 307 -8.03 -6.16 25.38
C ILE A 307 -6.54 -5.91 25.60
N CYS A 308 -6.21 -4.98 26.49
CA CYS A 308 -4.85 -4.80 26.98
C CYS A 308 -4.72 -5.45 28.37
N PRO A 309 -3.79 -6.41 28.56
CA PRO A 309 -3.48 -6.94 29.88
C PRO A 309 -2.70 -5.91 30.72
N ASN A 310 -3.03 -5.83 32.02
CA ASN A 310 -2.33 -4.97 32.98
C ASN A 310 -0.84 -5.40 33.08
N GLY A 311 0.08 -4.50 32.72
CA GLY A 311 1.53 -4.77 32.74
C GLY A 311 2.23 -4.64 31.39
N GLY A 312 1.53 -4.29 30.31
CA GLY A 312 2.14 -3.91 29.02
C GLY A 312 2.74 -5.07 28.21
N VAL A 313 2.49 -6.32 28.58
CA VAL A 313 2.93 -7.51 27.84
C VAL A 313 1.71 -8.34 27.42
N ALA A 314 1.52 -8.48 26.11
CA ALA A 314 0.41 -9.23 25.52
C ALA A 314 0.46 -10.72 25.91
N ILE A 315 -0.68 -11.30 26.30
CA ILE A 315 -0.85 -12.75 26.38
C ILE A 315 -1.28 -13.22 24.98
N THR A 316 -0.44 -14.00 24.30
CA THR A 316 -0.81 -14.66 23.05
C THR A 316 -1.80 -15.78 23.35
N GLY A 317 -3.06 -15.60 22.96
CA GLY A 317 -4.12 -16.62 23.11
C GLY A 317 -5.15 -16.51 21.98
N SER A 318 -5.32 -17.63 21.27
CA SER A 318 -6.21 -17.85 20.12
C SER A 318 -7.66 -17.47 20.44
N SER A 319 -8.33 -16.75 19.55
CA SER A 319 -9.78 -16.50 19.60
C SER A 319 -10.54 -17.64 18.90
N ASP A 320 -11.61 -18.16 19.53
CA ASP A 320 -12.39 -19.32 19.06
C ASP A 320 -13.30 -19.04 17.84
N GLY A 321 -12.82 -18.28 16.86
CA GLY A 321 -13.46 -18.17 15.54
C GLY A 321 -14.86 -17.54 15.50
N LYS A 322 -15.33 -16.87 16.57
CA LYS A 322 -16.68 -16.27 16.62
C LYS A 322 -16.75 -14.80 17.05
N GLY A 323 -15.63 -14.10 17.23
CA GLY A 323 -15.64 -12.66 17.56
C GLY A 323 -16.33 -12.31 18.89
N VAL A 324 -16.62 -13.30 19.73
CA VAL A 324 -17.13 -13.12 21.10
C VAL A 324 -16.07 -13.69 22.04
N ILE A 325 -15.45 -12.80 22.82
CA ILE A 325 -14.68 -13.17 24.00
C ILE A 325 -15.69 -13.65 25.06
N ASN A 326 -15.86 -14.96 25.21
CA ASN A 326 -16.65 -15.54 26.29
C ASN A 326 -15.84 -15.46 27.59
N PHE A 327 -16.34 -14.68 28.57
CA PHE A 327 -15.80 -14.69 29.93
C PHE A 327 -16.51 -15.76 30.76
N ASP A 328 -15.77 -16.77 31.19
CA ASP A 328 -16.18 -17.55 32.35
C ASP A 328 -15.91 -16.70 33.60
N LEU A 329 -16.97 -16.12 34.17
CA LEU A 329 -16.94 -15.35 35.41
C LEU A 329 -17.06 -16.28 36.62
N THR A 330 -16.16 -17.25 36.76
CA THR A 330 -16.07 -18.04 37.99
C THR A 330 -14.61 -18.30 38.36
N GLY A 331 -14.08 -17.53 39.32
CA GLY A 331 -12.70 -17.71 39.76
C GLY A 331 -12.23 -16.65 40.73
N THR A 332 -12.60 -16.83 41.99
CA THR A 332 -12.21 -16.06 43.17
C THR A 332 -10.71 -15.76 43.25
N GLY A 333 -10.37 -14.52 43.61
CA GLY A 333 -9.01 -14.07 43.83
C GLY A 333 -8.32 -14.68 45.05
N SER A 334 -7.00 -14.77 44.95
CA SER A 334 -6.00 -14.75 46.03
C SER A 334 -4.67 -14.41 45.32
N GLY A 335 -4.06 -13.24 45.54
CA GLY A 335 -3.38 -12.89 46.77
C GLY A 335 -1.88 -13.15 46.57
N ILE A 336 -1.15 -12.18 46.03
CA ILE A 336 0.32 -12.24 45.88
C ILE A 336 0.92 -11.76 47.20
N THR A 337 1.58 -12.65 47.94
CA THR A 337 2.57 -12.30 48.96
C THR A 337 3.87 -13.03 48.68
N SER A 338 4.96 -12.27 48.72
CA SER A 338 6.36 -12.65 48.53
C SER A 338 6.95 -13.49 49.66
N SER A 339 7.84 -14.44 49.34
CA SER A 339 9.23 -14.56 49.85
C SER A 339 9.72 -16.01 50.09
N SER A 340 10.87 -16.31 49.47
CA SER A 340 12.04 -17.12 49.89
C SER A 340 11.94 -18.39 50.77
N THR A 341 12.61 -19.44 50.23
CA THR A 341 13.58 -20.42 50.85
C THR A 341 13.13 -21.65 51.66
N ILE A 342 13.55 -22.82 51.10
CA ILE A 342 14.32 -23.95 51.67
C ILE A 342 13.60 -25.10 52.44
N GLU A 343 13.91 -26.32 51.97
CA GLU A 343 14.02 -27.65 52.62
C GLU A 343 12.87 -28.69 52.66
N THR A 344 13.17 -29.80 51.96
CA THR A 344 13.08 -31.25 52.31
C THR A 344 11.76 -31.90 52.74
N SER A 345 11.31 -32.89 51.95
CA SER A 345 11.42 -34.34 52.26
C SER A 345 10.55 -35.20 51.33
N GLU A 346 11.16 -36.24 50.73
CA GLU A 346 10.51 -37.42 50.10
C GLU A 346 9.82 -38.32 51.18
N PRO A 347 9.25 -39.54 50.92
CA PRO A 347 9.22 -40.37 49.69
C PRO A 347 7.91 -41.14 49.40
N VAL A 348 7.99 -42.12 48.47
CA VAL A 348 7.16 -43.35 48.29
C VAL A 348 6.02 -43.22 47.25
N THR A 349 5.84 -44.01 46.19
CA THR A 349 6.50 -45.20 45.59
C THR A 349 5.99 -45.40 44.16
N VAL A 350 6.84 -45.97 43.29
CA VAL A 350 6.52 -46.62 41.99
C VAL A 350 6.21 -48.11 42.23
N PRO A 351 5.51 -48.86 41.34
CA PRO A 351 6.16 -49.64 40.26
C PRO A 351 5.39 -49.54 38.91
N SER A 352 6.00 -49.22 37.74
CA SER A 352 6.83 -50.06 36.84
C SER A 352 6.02 -51.19 36.14
N ARG A 353 6.11 -51.53 34.84
CA ARG A 353 7.16 -51.28 33.83
C ARG A 353 6.85 -51.99 32.47
N SER A 354 7.29 -51.36 31.37
CA SER A 354 7.92 -51.82 30.07
C SER A 354 7.33 -52.98 29.23
N THR A 355 7.51 -53.06 27.90
CA THR A 355 8.79 -53.10 27.14
C THR A 355 8.66 -52.81 25.64
N SER A 356 9.68 -52.15 25.09
CA SER A 356 10.15 -52.17 23.68
C SER A 356 11.15 -53.34 23.46
N PRO A 357 11.68 -53.65 22.25
CA PRO A 357 12.94 -52.99 21.76
C PRO A 357 13.10 -52.88 20.21
N GLY A 358 13.75 -51.83 19.66
CA GLY A 358 15.16 -51.77 19.19
C GLY A 358 15.24 -51.55 17.65
N LYS A 359 16.24 -50.94 16.97
CA LYS A 359 17.61 -50.44 17.27
C LYS A 359 18.23 -49.74 16.00
N THR A 360 19.11 -48.73 16.21
CA THR A 360 20.42 -48.37 15.51
C THR A 360 20.45 -47.98 14.00
N ASP A 361 21.32 -47.11 13.43
CA ASP A 361 22.46 -46.28 13.86
C ASP A 361 23.04 -45.42 12.68
N ILE A 362 23.95 -44.47 13.00
CA ILE A 362 25.08 -43.87 12.22
C ILE A 362 24.89 -42.55 11.41
N SER A 363 25.78 -41.60 11.72
CA SER A 363 26.26 -40.41 10.96
C SER A 363 27.78 -40.55 10.73
N PRO A 364 28.45 -39.87 9.76
CA PRO A 364 29.13 -38.60 10.08
C PRO A 364 29.32 -37.57 8.93
N SER A 365 29.71 -36.35 9.38
CA SER A 365 30.20 -35.09 8.78
C SER A 365 30.86 -35.03 7.39
N ALA A 366 30.76 -33.85 6.75
CA ALA A 366 31.91 -33.13 6.16
C ALA A 366 31.65 -31.62 5.94
N THR A 367 32.69 -30.83 6.24
CA THR A 367 32.84 -29.37 6.13
C THR A 367 33.40 -28.99 4.76
N ALA A 368 33.02 -27.83 4.20
CA ALA A 368 33.89 -27.10 3.25
C ALA A 368 33.62 -25.60 3.29
N VAL A 369 34.70 -24.87 3.61
CA VAL A 369 34.88 -23.42 3.54
C VAL A 369 35.33 -23.07 2.11
N THR A 370 34.87 -21.94 1.58
CA THR A 370 35.66 -21.20 0.58
C THR A 370 35.30 -19.71 0.63
N GLU A 371 36.31 -18.89 0.94
CA GLU A 371 36.28 -17.44 0.86
C GLU A 371 36.18 -16.97 -0.60
N LYS A 372 35.46 -15.86 -0.85
CA LYS A 372 36.05 -14.76 -1.63
C LYS A 372 35.35 -13.41 -1.41
N ILE A 373 36.22 -12.43 -1.26
CA ILE A 373 36.06 -11.00 -1.04
C ILE A 373 35.26 -10.30 -2.15
N THR A 374 34.40 -9.37 -1.79
CA THR A 374 34.04 -8.19 -2.62
C THR A 374 33.95 -6.94 -1.74
N PRO A 375 34.62 -5.83 -2.11
CA PRO A 375 34.20 -4.49 -1.73
C PRO A 375 33.48 -3.85 -2.92
N SER A 376 32.33 -3.22 -2.69
CA SER A 376 31.96 -1.94 -3.34
C SER A 376 30.55 -1.52 -2.96
N THR A 377 30.49 -0.30 -2.48
CA THR A 377 29.36 0.62 -2.51
C THR A 377 28.79 0.75 -3.92
N SER A 378 27.47 0.69 -4.09
CA SER A 378 26.80 1.35 -5.21
C SER A 378 25.40 1.81 -4.83
N GLU A 379 25.13 3.04 -5.25
CA GLU A 379 23.96 3.86 -5.01
C GLU A 379 22.72 3.32 -5.75
N SER A 380 21.53 3.72 -5.28
CA SER A 380 20.23 3.40 -5.90
C SER A 380 20.07 4.02 -7.28
N PRO A 381 19.57 3.29 -8.30
CA PRO A 381 19.15 3.89 -9.58
C PRO A 381 17.66 4.23 -9.50
N GLY A 382 17.33 5.39 -8.93
CA GLY A 382 15.96 5.92 -8.85
C GLY A 382 15.64 7.01 -9.88
N ASP A 383 16.62 7.50 -10.64
CA ASP A 383 16.52 8.81 -11.31
C ASP A 383 16.49 8.80 -12.85
N GLU A 384 16.49 7.63 -13.51
CA GLU A 384 16.58 7.58 -14.98
C GLU A 384 15.26 7.41 -15.74
N VAL A 385 14.16 7.00 -15.07
CA VAL A 385 12.95 6.58 -15.80
C VAL A 385 12.06 7.76 -16.20
N SER A 386 12.00 8.85 -15.42
CA SER A 386 11.16 10.04 -15.76
C SER A 386 11.76 10.92 -16.86
N LYS A 387 13.08 10.87 -17.07
CA LYS A 387 13.76 11.60 -18.16
C LYS A 387 13.47 10.96 -19.53
N SER A 388 13.20 9.65 -19.57
CA SER A 388 13.09 8.89 -20.82
C SER A 388 11.91 9.30 -21.71
N SER A 389 10.71 9.49 -21.16
CA SER A 389 9.50 9.78 -21.95
C SER A 389 9.48 11.20 -22.54
N SER A 390 9.98 12.18 -21.79
CA SER A 390 10.09 13.58 -22.23
C SER A 390 11.22 13.75 -23.27
N VAL A 391 12.32 13.00 -23.11
CA VAL A 391 13.40 12.91 -24.10
C VAL A 391 12.92 12.23 -25.39
N LEU A 392 12.03 11.25 -25.31
CA LEU A 392 11.47 10.57 -26.48
C LEU A 392 10.59 11.51 -27.32
N MET A 393 9.71 12.30 -26.69
CA MET A 393 8.91 13.32 -27.39
C MET A 393 9.76 14.44 -28.00
N CYS A 394 10.81 14.88 -27.29
CA CYS A 394 11.75 15.87 -27.78
C CYS A 394 12.53 15.37 -28.99
N ASN A 395 12.98 14.11 -28.97
CA ASN A 395 13.60 13.47 -30.13
C ASN A 395 12.65 13.44 -31.33
N ILE A 396 11.39 13.04 -31.16
CA ILE A 396 10.40 13.00 -32.25
C ILE A 396 10.25 14.39 -32.91
N LEU A 397 10.19 15.47 -32.13
CA LEU A 397 10.09 16.84 -32.66
C LEU A 397 11.36 17.29 -33.40
N ILE A 398 12.55 16.91 -32.90
CA ILE A 398 13.83 17.19 -33.58
C ILE A 398 13.89 16.44 -34.92
N TRP A 399 13.55 15.15 -34.94
CA TRP A 399 13.53 14.34 -36.17
C TRP A 399 12.50 14.82 -37.19
N SER A 400 11.33 15.27 -36.73
CA SER A 400 10.29 15.87 -37.58
C SER A 400 10.77 17.17 -38.23
N SER A 401 11.49 18.00 -37.47
CA SER A 401 12.04 19.27 -37.95
C SER A 401 13.18 19.07 -38.96
N ILE A 402 14.02 18.06 -38.76
CA ILE A 402 15.08 17.65 -39.70
C ILE A 402 14.47 17.13 -41.00
N ALA A 403 13.40 16.34 -40.93
CA ALA A 403 12.67 15.82 -42.09
C ALA A 403 12.03 16.94 -42.93
N ILE A 404 11.42 17.94 -42.28
CA ILE A 404 10.83 19.10 -42.98
C ILE A 404 11.92 19.96 -43.64
N ALA A 405 13.05 20.21 -42.95
CA ALA A 405 14.16 20.98 -43.49
C ALA A 405 14.86 20.29 -44.68
N THR A 406 14.95 18.95 -44.67
CA THR A 406 15.47 18.17 -45.80
C THR A 406 14.51 18.16 -46.99
N MET A 407 13.19 18.13 -46.78
CA MET A 407 12.24 18.27 -47.89
C MET A 407 12.25 19.66 -48.54
N LEU A 408 12.41 20.72 -47.75
CA LEU A 408 12.49 22.11 -48.25
C LEU A 408 13.82 22.45 -48.96
N SER A 409 14.85 21.61 -48.85
CA SER A 409 16.13 21.79 -49.53
C SER A 409 16.29 20.94 -50.80
N ILE A 410 15.26 20.13 -51.12
CA ILE A 410 15.15 19.35 -52.35
C ILE A 410 14.23 20.04 -53.38
N LEU A 411 13.39 20.98 -52.93
CA LEU A 411 12.69 21.98 -53.75
C LEU A 411 13.60 23.19 -54.00
#